data_AF-A0ABD3ITR6-F1
#
_entry.id   AF-A0ABD3ITR6-F1
#
_cell.length_a   1.000
_cell.length_b   1.000
_cell.length_c   1.000
_cell.angle_alpha   90.00
_cell.angle_beta   90.00
_cell.angle_gamma   90.00
#
_symmetry.space_group_name_H-M   'P 1'
#
loop_
_entity.id
_entity.type
_entity.pdbx_description
1 polymer ?
#
loop_
_entity_poly.entity_id
_entity_poly.type
_entity_poly.pdbx_seq_one_letter_code
_entity_poly.pdbx_strand_id
1 'polypeptide(L)'
;MERWKHDVFVNFRGLDVREGFLKNLHKALVRSGIKTFVDSEDLHQGQKLTPALEKAIQQSLVAIVVFSRDYASSEWCLKELVKILECSKLKEQMVITVFYKVKPSQVAHQTGLYEEAMAKHERRHGKDSDMVEKWRHALFIGSVLPGLHLEDNSDEAKFIKGVVEDVKAKLQHLEAKRKRKSISGQHTPHSLRTFGHDHFPTPSTHHHSQQPPSMFQSVPASMFGSIPISSMFQSIPTSMFLSQR
;
A
#
# COMPACT_ATOMS: atom_id res chain seq x y z
N MET A 1 -8.78 17.75 8.06
CA MET A 1 -7.80 16.84 7.41
C MET A 1 -7.31 15.87 8.46
N GLU A 2 -7.57 14.57 8.32
CA GLU A 2 -7.00 13.59 9.23
C GLU A 2 -5.47 13.63 9.11
N ARG A 3 -4.80 14.03 10.19
CA ARG A 3 -3.35 14.10 10.29
C ARG A 3 -2.84 12.66 10.28
N TRP A 4 -2.02 12.27 9.29
CA TRP A 4 -1.38 10.95 9.34
C TRP A 4 -0.66 10.79 10.67
N LYS A 5 -0.89 9.65 11.31
CA LYS A 5 -0.29 9.36 12.61
C LYS A 5 1.17 8.93 12.45
N HIS A 6 1.51 8.34 11.30
CA HIS A 6 2.83 7.81 10.97
C HIS A 6 3.20 8.16 9.51
N ASP A 7 4.47 8.43 9.27
CA ASP A 7 5.02 8.66 7.94
C ASP A 7 5.36 7.31 7.27
N VAL A 8 5.91 6.38 8.06
CA VAL A 8 6.39 5.07 7.59
C VAL A 8 5.76 3.94 8.39
N PHE A 9 5.32 2.89 7.70
CA PHE A 9 5.03 1.57 8.26
C PHE A 9 6.15 0.59 7.89
N VAL A 10 6.66 -0.20 8.83
CA VAL A 10 7.69 -1.21 8.56
C VAL A 10 7.15 -2.61 8.86
N ASN A 11 7.07 -3.43 7.82
CA ASN A 11 6.67 -4.83 7.86
C ASN A 11 7.90 -5.72 7.68
N PHE A 12 8.14 -6.63 8.62
CA PHE A 12 9.33 -7.47 8.64
C PHE A 12 9.07 -8.76 9.43
N ARG A 13 10.01 -9.70 9.37
CA ARG A 13 10.02 -10.94 10.15
C ARG A 13 11.44 -11.33 10.50
N GLY A 14 11.60 -11.96 11.67
CA GLY A 14 12.84 -12.63 12.08
C GLY A 14 13.54 -11.90 13.23
N LEU A 15 14.03 -12.67 14.19
CA LEU A 15 14.73 -12.15 15.37
C LEU A 15 16.04 -11.45 14.97
N ASP A 16 16.78 -12.03 14.03
CA ASP A 16 18.05 -11.46 13.53
C ASP A 16 17.82 -10.10 12.86
N VAL A 17 16.71 -9.97 12.12
CA VAL A 17 16.29 -8.70 11.52
C VAL A 17 15.93 -7.70 12.61
N ARG A 18 15.20 -8.13 13.65
CA ARG A 18 14.75 -7.28 14.75
C ARG A 18 15.91 -6.67 15.54
N GLU A 19 16.80 -7.50 16.07
CA GLU A 19 17.84 -7.06 17.01
C GLU A 19 19.01 -6.33 16.33
N GLY A 20 19.26 -6.61 15.06
CA GLY A 20 20.29 -5.95 14.25
C GLY A 20 19.72 -4.86 13.35
N PHE A 21 19.42 -5.24 12.11
CA PHE A 21 19.09 -4.35 11.01
C PHE A 21 17.94 -3.38 11.32
N LEU A 22 16.80 -3.91 11.76
CA LEU A 22 15.59 -3.13 12.00
C LEU A 22 15.78 -2.11 13.13
N LYS A 23 16.42 -2.51 14.22
CA LYS A 23 16.72 -1.60 15.34
C LYS A 23 17.55 -0.41 14.86
N ASN A 24 18.54 -0.65 14.01
CA ASN A 24 19.38 0.39 13.44
C ASN A 24 18.62 1.25 12.41
N LEU A 25 17.81 0.63 11.54
CA LEU A 25 16.94 1.32 10.59
C LEU A 25 15.96 2.24 11.31
N HIS A 26 15.26 1.73 12.33
CA HIS A 26 14.30 2.49 13.12
C HIS A 26 14.97 3.70 13.80
N LYS A 27 16.14 3.51 14.43
CA LYS A 27 16.93 4.62 14.99
C LYS A 27 17.29 5.67 13.94
N ALA A 28 17.70 5.25 12.75
CA ALA A 28 18.09 6.16 11.67
C ALA A 28 16.90 6.96 11.12
N LEU A 29 15.73 6.33 10.98
CA LEU A 29 14.48 6.99 10.59
C LEU A 29 14.05 8.02 11.65
N VAL A 30 14.03 7.63 12.92
CA VAL A 30 13.68 8.54 14.04
C VAL A 30 14.64 9.72 14.12
N ARG A 31 15.96 9.49 14.01
CA ARG A 31 16.97 10.56 13.98
C ARG A 31 16.78 11.52 12.81
N SER A 32 16.15 11.06 11.73
CA SER A 32 15.81 11.88 10.57
C SER A 32 14.46 12.57 10.68
N GLY A 33 13.79 12.50 11.84
CA GLY A 33 12.49 13.13 12.09
C GLY A 33 11.30 12.38 11.50
N ILE A 34 11.49 11.14 11.03
CA ILE A 34 10.46 10.34 10.35
C ILE A 34 9.68 9.53 11.38
N LYS A 35 8.36 9.77 11.48
CA LYS A 35 7.49 9.04 12.40
C LYS A 35 7.24 7.64 11.86
N THR A 36 7.84 6.66 12.51
CA THR A 36 7.81 5.27 12.06
C THR A 36 6.92 4.43 12.97
N PHE A 37 6.05 3.62 12.37
CA PHE A 37 5.38 2.50 13.03
C PHE A 37 6.11 1.22 12.63
N VAL A 38 6.66 0.52 13.61
CA VAL A 38 7.34 -0.76 13.39
C VAL A 38 6.39 -1.87 13.81
N ASP A 39 6.14 -2.83 12.92
CA ASP A 39 5.31 -3.98 13.23
C ASP A 39 6.00 -4.91 14.22
N SER A 40 5.81 -4.73 15.53
CA SER A 40 6.41 -5.64 16.50
C SER A 40 5.50 -6.84 16.72
N GLU A 41 6.01 -8.02 16.38
CA GLU A 41 5.40 -9.33 16.68
C GLU A 41 4.78 -9.47 18.08
N ASP A 42 5.37 -8.80 19.09
CA ASP A 42 4.93 -8.82 20.49
C ASP A 42 3.59 -8.10 20.72
N LEU A 43 3.13 -7.29 19.76
CA LEU A 43 1.81 -6.64 19.80
C LEU A 43 0.69 -7.53 19.25
N HIS A 44 1.00 -8.77 18.83
CA HIS A 44 0.03 -9.69 18.25
C HIS A 44 -0.48 -10.69 19.28
N GLN A 45 -1.33 -10.23 20.20
CA GLN A 45 -2.19 -11.15 20.94
C GLN A 45 -3.30 -11.66 20.01
N GLY A 46 -3.02 -12.72 19.24
CA GLY A 46 -3.99 -13.47 18.44
C GLY A 46 -3.75 -13.49 16.91
N GLN A 47 -4.52 -14.30 16.18
CA GLN A 47 -4.38 -14.56 14.74
C GLN A 47 -5.01 -13.49 13.80
N LYS A 48 -5.55 -12.38 14.35
CA LYS A 48 -6.28 -11.35 13.58
C LYS A 48 -5.56 -10.01 13.61
N LEU A 49 -5.39 -9.40 12.43
CA LEU A 49 -4.89 -8.03 12.26
C LEU A 49 -5.66 -7.11 13.22
N THR A 50 -4.97 -6.48 14.17
CA THR A 50 -5.68 -5.60 15.10
C THR A 50 -6.18 -4.38 14.31
N PRO A 51 -7.36 -3.82 14.63
CA PRO A 51 -7.85 -2.61 13.95
C PRO A 51 -6.84 -1.46 14.01
N ALA A 52 -6.04 -1.40 15.08
CA ALA A 52 -4.97 -0.41 15.23
C ALA A 52 -3.85 -0.60 14.20
N LEU A 53 -3.44 -1.84 13.95
CA LEU A 53 -2.42 -2.17 12.97
C LEU A 53 -2.90 -1.95 11.54
N GLU A 54 -4.12 -2.38 11.22
CA GLU A 54 -4.70 -2.11 9.89
C GLU A 54 -4.75 -0.61 9.63
N LYS A 55 -5.15 0.17 10.63
CA LYS A 55 -5.15 1.62 10.57
C LYS A 55 -3.74 2.19 10.39
N ALA A 56 -2.73 1.63 11.06
CA ALA A 56 -1.34 2.06 10.90
C ALA A 56 -0.84 1.83 9.46
N ILE A 57 -1.12 0.66 8.87
CA ILE A 57 -0.81 0.38 7.46
C ILE A 57 -1.51 1.40 6.56
N GLN A 58 -2.83 1.56 6.73
CA GLN A 58 -3.65 2.42 5.88
C GLN A 58 -3.32 3.91 5.99
N GLN A 59 -2.83 4.37 7.15
CA GLN A 59 -2.56 5.78 7.43
C GLN A 59 -1.08 6.16 7.22
N SER A 60 -0.22 5.22 6.87
CA SER A 60 1.19 5.50 6.57
C SER A 60 1.36 5.92 5.11
N LEU A 61 2.28 6.86 4.87
CA LEU A 61 2.58 7.35 3.52
C LEU A 61 3.45 6.40 2.71
N VAL A 62 4.41 5.81 3.41
CA VAL A 62 5.38 4.87 2.86
C VAL A 62 5.29 3.58 3.67
N ALA A 63 5.31 2.44 2.99
CA ALA A 63 5.49 1.13 3.61
C ALA A 63 6.87 0.59 3.23
N ILE A 64 7.66 0.16 4.21
CA ILE A 64 8.90 -0.60 4.02
C ILE A 64 8.58 -2.07 4.26
N VAL A 65 8.79 -2.90 3.25
CA VAL A 65 8.65 -4.36 3.34
C VAL A 65 10.04 -4.97 3.36
N VAL A 66 10.43 -5.56 4.49
CA VAL A 66 11.73 -6.21 4.66
C VAL A 66 11.57 -7.71 4.45
N PHE A 67 11.82 -8.15 3.22
CA PHE A 67 11.91 -9.57 2.89
C PHE A 67 13.18 -10.15 3.51
N SER A 68 13.00 -11.17 4.36
CA SER A 68 14.05 -11.88 5.08
C SER A 68 13.81 -13.38 5.00
N ARG A 69 14.80 -14.18 5.42
CA ARG A 69 14.75 -15.65 5.33
C ARG A 69 13.47 -16.27 5.88
N ASP A 70 12.96 -15.75 6.99
CA ASP A 70 11.79 -16.32 7.68
C ASP A 70 10.49 -15.60 7.34
N TYR A 71 10.51 -14.62 6.43
CA TYR A 71 9.36 -13.76 6.15
C TYR A 71 8.08 -14.51 5.82
N ALA A 72 8.14 -15.44 4.85
CA ALA A 72 6.96 -16.21 4.45
C ALA A 72 6.47 -17.20 5.51
N SER A 73 7.25 -17.49 6.56
CA SER A 73 6.79 -18.35 7.65
C SER A 73 5.69 -17.70 8.49
N SER A 74 5.63 -16.36 8.48
CA SER A 74 4.65 -15.58 9.23
C SER A 74 3.40 -15.33 8.40
N GLU A 75 2.32 -16.02 8.75
CA GLU A 75 0.97 -15.72 8.21
C GLU A 75 0.60 -14.24 8.40
N TRP A 76 1.09 -13.62 9.46
CA TRP A 76 0.85 -12.21 9.72
C TRP A 76 1.54 -11.30 8.71
N CYS A 77 2.85 -11.46 8.52
CA CYS A 77 3.61 -10.65 7.57
C CYS A 77 3.02 -10.78 6.16
N LEU A 78 2.51 -11.98 5.80
CA LEU A 78 1.83 -12.20 4.53
C LEU A 78 0.48 -11.46 4.44
N LYS A 79 -0.33 -11.46 5.49
CA LYS A 79 -1.58 -10.66 5.56
C LYS A 79 -1.31 -9.16 5.46
N GLU A 80 -0.28 -8.68 6.14
CA GLU A 80 0.15 -7.29 6.06
C GLU A 80 0.65 -6.92 4.66
N LEU A 81 1.44 -7.78 4.02
CA LEU A 81 1.90 -7.56 2.65
C LEU A 81 0.74 -7.38 1.67
N VAL A 82 -0.26 -8.27 1.74
CA VAL A 82 -1.49 -8.13 0.94
C VAL A 82 -2.11 -6.76 1.18
N LYS A 83 -2.25 -6.35 2.45
CA LYS A 83 -2.87 -5.06 2.80
C LYS A 83 -2.05 -3.85 2.34
N ILE A 84 -0.73 -3.91 2.42
CA ILE A 84 0.17 -2.88 1.94
C ILE A 84 0.00 -2.72 0.43
N LEU A 85 -0.02 -3.81 -0.33
CA LEU A 85 -0.20 -3.77 -1.78
C LEU A 85 -1.58 -3.25 -2.19
N GLU A 86 -2.64 -3.61 -1.46
CA GLU A 86 -3.97 -3.00 -1.62
C GLU A 86 -3.92 -1.48 -1.39
N CYS A 87 -3.27 -1.03 -0.32
CA CYS A 87 -3.15 0.40 -0.01
C CYS A 87 -2.29 1.13 -1.04
N SER A 88 -1.25 0.49 -1.57
CA SER A 88 -0.43 1.03 -2.65
C SER A 88 -1.26 1.29 -3.90
N LYS A 89 -2.17 0.36 -4.25
CA LYS A 89 -3.07 0.50 -5.41
C LYS A 89 -4.15 1.55 -5.18
N LEU A 90 -4.78 1.54 -4.01
CA LEU A 90 -6.01 2.31 -3.76
C LEU A 90 -5.79 3.69 -3.14
N LYS A 91 -4.68 3.90 -2.42
CA LYS A 91 -4.46 5.10 -1.59
C LYS A 91 -3.18 5.88 -1.94
N GLU A 92 -2.56 5.56 -3.08
CA GLU A 92 -1.28 6.14 -3.51
C GLU A 92 -0.15 5.97 -2.46
N GLN A 93 -0.26 4.98 -1.57
CA GLN A 93 0.82 4.65 -0.63
C GLN A 93 2.04 4.17 -1.42
N MET A 94 3.23 4.67 -1.08
CA MET A 94 4.46 4.22 -1.73
C MET A 94 5.06 3.02 -1.01
N VAL A 95 5.61 2.06 -1.74
CA VAL A 95 6.26 0.88 -1.19
C VAL A 95 7.76 0.94 -1.46
N ILE A 96 8.56 0.62 -0.44
CA ILE A 96 10.00 0.34 -0.54
C ILE A 96 10.18 -1.12 -0.17
N THR A 97 10.74 -1.92 -1.08
CA THR A 97 11.09 -3.30 -0.80
C THR A 97 12.56 -3.39 -0.43
N VAL A 98 12.85 -4.08 0.67
CA VAL A 98 14.19 -4.35 1.17
C VAL A 98 14.39 -5.85 1.17
N PHE A 99 15.39 -6.32 0.43
CA PHE A 99 15.78 -7.73 0.39
C PHE A 99 16.96 -7.92 1.33
N TYR A 100 16.67 -8.35 2.56
CA TYR A 100 17.66 -8.54 3.61
C TYR A 100 18.20 -9.97 3.57
N LYS A 101 19.40 -10.15 2.99
CA LYS A 101 20.12 -11.44 2.90
C LYS A 101 19.27 -12.53 2.23
N VAL A 102 18.46 -12.12 1.27
CA VAL A 102 17.64 -12.98 0.41
C VAL A 102 17.68 -12.44 -1.02
N LYS A 103 17.61 -13.31 -2.01
CA LYS A 103 17.52 -12.87 -3.42
C LYS A 103 16.06 -12.57 -3.78
N PRO A 104 15.77 -11.51 -4.54
CA PRO A 104 14.41 -11.25 -5.02
C PRO A 104 13.79 -12.43 -5.76
N SER A 105 14.58 -13.19 -6.53
CA SER A 105 14.11 -14.38 -7.22
C SER A 105 13.60 -15.48 -6.29
N GLN A 106 14.18 -15.62 -5.09
CA GLN A 106 13.70 -16.56 -4.08
C GLN A 106 12.33 -16.14 -3.54
N VAL A 107 12.11 -14.83 -3.38
CA VAL A 107 10.81 -14.27 -2.97
C VAL A 107 9.79 -14.41 -4.11
N ALA A 108 10.20 -14.10 -5.35
CA ALA A 108 9.35 -14.08 -6.54
C ALA A 108 8.79 -15.44 -6.92
N HIS A 109 9.64 -16.46 -6.83
CA HIS A 109 9.29 -17.83 -7.19
C HIS A 109 9.03 -18.71 -5.97
N GLN A 110 9.08 -18.12 -4.76
CA GLN A 110 8.94 -18.81 -3.49
C GLN A 110 9.77 -20.10 -3.42
N THR A 111 11.08 -20.00 -3.69
CA THR A 111 12.01 -21.15 -3.66
C THR A 111 12.79 -21.23 -2.35
N GLY A 112 13.30 -22.41 -2.01
CA GLY A 112 14.06 -22.63 -0.78
C GLY A 112 13.18 -22.45 0.47
N LEU A 113 13.61 -21.63 1.42
CA LEU A 113 12.85 -21.42 2.68
C LEU A 113 11.43 -20.86 2.45
N TYR A 114 11.23 -20.08 1.38
CA TYR A 114 9.91 -19.60 1.02
C TYR A 114 9.00 -20.73 0.53
N GLU A 115 9.56 -21.72 -0.16
CA GLU A 115 8.82 -22.89 -0.65
C GLU A 115 8.27 -23.71 0.53
N GLU A 116 9.15 -24.02 1.48
CA GLU A 116 8.82 -24.78 2.68
C GLU A 116 7.76 -24.06 3.52
N ALA A 117 7.89 -22.75 3.68
CA ALA A 117 6.94 -21.92 4.40
C ALA A 117 5.57 -21.92 3.71
N MET A 118 5.51 -21.72 2.39
CA MET A 118 4.25 -21.73 1.66
C MET A 118 3.59 -23.12 1.65
N ALA A 119 4.36 -24.20 1.51
CA ALA A 119 3.85 -25.57 1.61
C ALA A 119 3.27 -25.89 3.01
N LYS A 120 3.82 -25.28 4.07
CA LYS A 120 3.25 -25.39 5.43
C LYS A 120 1.91 -24.67 5.54
N HIS A 121 1.78 -23.51 4.92
CA HIS A 121 0.51 -22.77 4.88
C HIS A 121 -0.56 -23.51 4.08
N GLU A 122 -0.21 -24.08 2.92
CA GLU A 122 -1.10 -24.93 2.12
C GLU A 122 -1.62 -26.13 2.92
N ARG A 123 -0.75 -26.81 3.67
CA ARG A 123 -1.17 -27.93 4.53
C ARG A 123 -2.11 -27.50 5.65
N ARG A 124 -1.96 -26.28 6.18
CA ARG A 124 -2.80 -25.77 7.27
C ARG A 124 -4.16 -25.28 6.79
N HIS A 125 -4.19 -24.60 5.64
CA HIS A 125 -5.35 -23.86 5.15
C HIS A 125 -6.04 -24.50 3.95
N GLY A 126 -5.46 -25.56 3.39
CA GLY A 126 -5.91 -26.22 2.16
C GLY A 126 -5.07 -25.77 0.95
N LYS A 127 -4.83 -26.70 0.02
CA LYS A 127 -4.05 -26.45 -1.20
C LYS A 127 -4.73 -25.45 -2.14
N ASP A 128 -6.06 -25.48 -2.18
CA ASP A 128 -6.90 -24.60 -2.99
C ASP A 128 -7.41 -23.39 -2.18
N SER A 129 -6.65 -22.98 -1.17
CA SER A 129 -7.02 -21.84 -0.33
C SER A 129 -6.77 -20.53 -1.07
N ASP A 130 -7.84 -19.79 -1.37
CA ASP A 130 -7.79 -18.42 -1.90
C ASP A 130 -6.83 -17.51 -1.11
N MET A 131 -6.72 -17.74 0.21
CA MET A 131 -5.84 -16.97 1.08
C MET A 131 -4.36 -17.24 0.78
N VAL A 132 -3.99 -18.51 0.60
CA VAL A 132 -2.60 -18.89 0.31
C VAL A 132 -2.22 -18.44 -1.10
N GLU A 133 -3.14 -18.52 -2.06
CA GLU A 133 -2.94 -17.98 -3.41
C GLU A 133 -2.69 -16.46 -3.37
N LYS A 134 -3.48 -15.71 -2.60
CA LYS A 134 -3.26 -14.27 -2.37
C LYS A 134 -1.88 -13.98 -1.80
N TRP A 135 -1.39 -14.80 -0.86
CA TRP A 135 -0.05 -14.64 -0.30
C TRP A 135 1.06 -14.91 -1.33
N ARG A 136 0.92 -15.97 -2.14
CA ARG A 136 1.87 -16.27 -3.23
C ARG A 136 1.94 -15.09 -4.21
N HIS A 137 0.78 -14.58 -4.61
CA HIS A 137 0.71 -13.45 -5.51
C HIS A 137 1.29 -12.16 -4.89
N ALA A 138 1.01 -11.90 -3.62
CA ALA A 138 1.55 -10.74 -2.92
C ALA A 138 3.09 -10.79 -2.80
N LEU A 139 3.66 -11.97 -2.52
CA LEU A 139 5.12 -12.20 -2.53
C LEU A 139 5.71 -11.94 -3.92
N PHE A 140 5.07 -12.45 -4.97
CA PHE A 140 5.49 -12.18 -6.35
C PHE A 140 5.47 -10.68 -6.67
N ILE A 141 4.33 -10.01 -6.47
CA ILE A 141 4.20 -8.57 -6.74
C ILE A 141 5.23 -7.78 -5.94
N GLY A 142 5.36 -8.03 -4.64
CA GLY A 142 6.35 -7.37 -3.80
C GLY A 142 7.79 -7.59 -4.30
N SER A 143 8.11 -8.79 -4.76
CA SER A 143 9.47 -9.11 -5.23
C SER A 143 9.88 -8.42 -6.53
N VAL A 144 8.91 -8.05 -7.39
CA VAL A 144 9.17 -7.39 -8.67
C VAL A 144 9.10 -5.86 -8.58
N LEU A 145 8.69 -5.31 -7.44
CA LEU A 145 8.82 -3.88 -7.17
C LEU A 145 10.30 -3.49 -7.06
N PRO A 146 10.69 -2.30 -7.57
CA PRO A 146 12.04 -1.79 -7.33
C PRO A 146 12.37 -1.76 -5.84
N GLY A 147 13.52 -2.31 -5.48
CA GLY A 147 13.92 -2.48 -4.09
C GLY A 147 15.41 -2.36 -3.86
N LEU A 148 15.78 -2.31 -2.58
CA LEU A 148 17.14 -2.20 -2.09
C LEU A 148 17.60 -3.56 -1.57
N HIS A 149 18.78 -4.01 -1.96
CA HIS A 149 19.27 -5.35 -1.66
C HIS A 149 20.48 -5.26 -0.73
N LEU A 150 20.43 -5.98 0.39
CA LEU A 150 21.56 -6.12 1.30
C LEU A 150 22.07 -7.56 1.25
N GLU A 151 23.30 -7.73 0.76
CA GLU A 151 24.00 -9.01 0.74
C GLU A 151 24.80 -9.23 2.04
N ASP A 152 25.17 -10.48 2.34
CA ASP A 152 25.76 -10.86 3.64
C ASP A 152 27.02 -10.08 4.04
N ASN A 153 27.84 -9.66 3.07
CA ASN A 153 29.11 -8.94 3.30
C ASN A 153 29.01 -7.44 3.01
N SER A 154 27.80 -6.89 2.90
CA SER A 154 27.57 -5.48 2.63
C SER A 154 27.67 -4.62 3.90
N ASP A 155 28.06 -3.35 3.74
CA ASP A 155 28.02 -2.36 4.82
C ASP A 155 26.56 -2.02 5.18
N GLU A 156 26.05 -2.66 6.24
CA GLU A 156 24.69 -2.49 6.72
C GLU A 156 24.39 -1.03 7.11
N ALA A 157 25.35 -0.29 7.67
CA ALA A 157 25.14 1.09 8.09
C ALA A 157 24.99 2.02 6.88
N LYS A 158 25.83 1.84 5.86
CA LYS A 158 25.71 2.56 4.58
C LYS A 158 24.40 2.21 3.87
N PHE A 159 24.01 0.93 3.88
CA PHE A 159 22.75 0.49 3.30
C PHE A 159 21.54 1.11 3.98
N ILE A 160 21.50 1.11 5.32
CA ILE A 160 20.44 1.77 6.11
C ILE A 160 20.35 3.26 5.75
N LYS A 161 21.49 3.95 5.61
CA LYS A 161 21.49 5.35 5.15
C LYS A 161 20.80 5.49 3.80
N GLY A 162 21.08 4.60 2.85
CA GLY A 162 20.40 4.54 1.55
C GLY A 162 18.88 4.37 1.67
N VAL A 163 18.42 3.44 2.52
CA VAL A 163 16.98 3.25 2.80
C VAL A 163 16.34 4.53 3.33
N VAL A 164 16.98 5.21 4.29
CA VAL A 164 16.47 6.45 4.87
C VAL A 164 16.38 7.57 3.83
N GLU A 165 17.35 7.69 2.93
CA GLU A 165 17.31 8.69 1.85
C GLU A 165 16.20 8.40 0.83
N ASP A 166 15.94 7.14 0.47
CA ASP A 166 14.82 6.79 -0.40
C ASP A 166 13.47 7.11 0.26
N VAL A 167 13.32 6.84 1.56
CA VAL A 167 12.13 7.26 2.33
C VAL A 167 11.94 8.77 2.27
N LYS A 168 12.99 9.57 2.52
CA LYS A 168 12.91 11.04 2.47
C LYS A 168 12.49 11.53 1.09
N ALA A 169 13.09 10.99 0.03
CA ALA A 169 12.76 11.37 -1.34
C ALA A 169 11.29 11.10 -1.67
N LYS A 170 10.76 9.94 -1.25
CA LYS A 170 9.35 9.59 -1.42
C LYS A 170 8.42 10.51 -0.63
N LEU A 171 8.73 10.80 0.63
CA LEU A 171 7.95 11.74 1.46
C LEU A 171 7.91 13.14 0.84
N GLN A 172 9.06 13.67 0.40
CA GLN A 172 9.16 14.97 -0.27
C GLN A 172 8.34 15.00 -1.57
N HIS A 173 8.39 13.93 -2.36
CA HIS A 173 7.59 13.80 -3.57
C HIS A 173 6.08 13.88 -3.26
N LEU A 174 5.63 13.14 -2.24
CA LEU A 174 4.22 13.13 -1.81
C LEU A 174 3.77 14.51 -1.30
N GLU A 175 4.60 15.21 -0.54
CA GLU A 175 4.34 16.59 -0.09
C GLU A 175 4.21 17.55 -1.28
N ALA A 176 5.14 17.50 -2.24
CA ALA A 176 5.10 18.34 -3.43
C ALA A 176 3.86 18.05 -4.29
N LYS A 177 3.47 16.78 -4.44
CA LYS A 177 2.26 16.38 -5.17
C LYS A 177 1.00 16.96 -4.52
N ARG A 178 0.94 17.01 -3.20
CA ARG A 178 -0.20 17.58 -2.45
C ARG A 178 -0.30 19.09 -2.59
N LYS A 179 0.84 19.80 -2.50
CA LYS A 179 0.89 21.25 -2.76
C LYS A 179 0.35 21.58 -4.15
N ARG A 180 0.74 20.83 -5.18
CA ARG A 180 0.25 21.02 -6.56
C ARG A 180 -1.26 20.80 -6.68
N LYS A 181 -1.81 19.72 -6.11
CA LYS A 181 -3.27 19.46 -6.08
C LYS A 181 -4.05 20.58 -5.37
N SER A 182 -3.48 21.18 -4.33
CA SER A 182 -4.10 22.29 -3.60
C SER A 182 -4.11 23.60 -4.40
N ILE A 183 -3.10 23.85 -5.23
CA ILE A 183 -2.99 25.05 -6.06
C ILE A 183 -3.92 24.94 -7.29
N SER A 184 -3.99 23.78 -7.92
CA SER A 184 -4.88 23.54 -9.07
C SER A 184 -6.37 23.58 -8.72
N GLY A 185 -6.73 23.42 -7.44
CA GLY A 185 -8.11 23.52 -6.95
C GLY A 185 -8.59 24.94 -6.63
N GLN A 186 -7.74 25.98 -6.78
CA GLN A 186 -8.08 27.38 -6.46
C GLN A 186 -8.40 28.26 -7.67
N HIS A 187 -8.54 27.70 -8.89
CA HIS A 187 -9.08 28.48 -10.01
C HIS A 187 -10.61 28.63 -9.88
N THR A 188 -11.04 29.76 -9.31
CA THR A 188 -12.40 30.29 -9.47
C THR A 188 -12.64 30.69 -10.93
N PRO A 189 -13.74 30.30 -11.59
CA PRO A 189 -14.17 31.00 -12.80
C PRO A 189 -14.51 32.43 -12.40
N HIS A 190 -13.73 33.39 -12.89
CA HIS A 190 -14.08 34.81 -12.77
C HIS A 190 -15.44 35.04 -13.43
N SER A 191 -16.30 35.78 -12.71
CA SER A 191 -17.64 36.18 -13.09
C SER A 191 -17.74 36.66 -14.54
N LEU A 192 -18.61 36.06 -15.34
CA LEU A 192 -19.20 36.75 -16.48
C LEU A 192 -20.19 37.77 -15.93
N ARG A 193 -19.86 39.05 -16.17
CA ARG A 193 -20.75 40.19 -15.95
C ARG A 193 -22.04 39.99 -16.74
N THR A 194 -23.17 40.13 -16.04
CA THR A 194 -24.50 40.33 -16.60
C THR A 194 -24.60 41.66 -17.32
N PHE A 195 -25.13 41.67 -18.55
CA PHE A 195 -25.78 42.84 -19.16
C PHE A 195 -26.89 42.38 -20.11
N GLY A 196 -28.07 43.01 -19.99
CA GLY A 196 -28.94 43.33 -21.11
C GLY A 196 -30.11 42.39 -21.42
N HIS A 197 -31.31 42.85 -21.07
CA HIS A 197 -32.63 42.45 -21.54
C HIS A 197 -32.76 42.49 -23.08
N ASP A 198 -33.60 41.62 -23.67
CA ASP A 198 -34.72 42.00 -24.55
C ASP A 198 -35.68 40.82 -24.89
N HIS A 199 -36.93 41.18 -25.20
CA HIS A 199 -38.18 40.38 -25.28
C HIS A 199 -38.36 39.44 -26.51
N PHE A 200 -39.02 38.28 -26.27
CA PHE A 200 -40.07 37.47 -26.99
C PHE A 200 -40.24 37.50 -28.54
N PRO A 201 -40.88 36.51 -29.23
CA PRO A 201 -41.74 35.39 -28.74
C PRO A 201 -41.58 33.97 -29.36
N THR A 202 -42.29 33.01 -28.75
CA THR A 202 -42.66 31.61 -29.12
C THR A 202 -43.36 31.45 -30.49
N PRO A 203 -43.55 30.25 -31.13
CA PRO A 203 -43.96 28.95 -30.55
C PRO A 203 -43.27 27.69 -31.17
N SER A 204 -43.36 26.48 -30.61
CA SER A 204 -44.41 25.49 -30.97
C SER A 204 -44.22 24.14 -30.23
N THR A 205 -45.34 23.61 -29.73
CA THR A 205 -45.83 22.20 -29.66
C THR A 205 -45.01 20.99 -29.14
N HIS A 206 -45.69 20.23 -28.25
CA HIS A 206 -45.72 18.77 -28.01
C HIS A 206 -44.38 18.05 -27.66
N HIS A 207 -44.22 17.19 -26.64
CA HIS A 207 -45.14 16.27 -25.96
C HIS A 207 -44.67 16.04 -24.50
N HIS A 208 -45.61 15.98 -23.56
CA HIS A 208 -45.40 15.52 -22.19
C HIS A 208 -45.65 14.01 -22.09
N SER A 209 -44.72 13.28 -21.47
CA SER A 209 -44.98 12.13 -20.61
C SER A 209 -43.69 11.78 -19.85
N GLN A 210 -43.53 12.34 -18.65
CA GLN A 210 -42.69 11.78 -17.61
C GLN A 210 -43.61 11.11 -16.58
N GLN A 211 -43.37 9.82 -16.30
CA GLN A 211 -43.66 9.24 -15.00
C GLN A 211 -42.38 9.33 -14.16
N PRO A 212 -42.46 9.69 -12.87
CA PRO A 212 -41.32 9.64 -11.96
C PRO A 212 -41.21 8.25 -11.33
N PRO A 213 -40.00 7.75 -11.00
CA PRO A 213 -39.90 6.66 -10.04
C PRO A 213 -39.87 7.20 -8.61
N SER A 214 -40.54 6.43 -7.76
CA SER A 214 -40.73 6.59 -6.33
C SER A 214 -39.42 6.54 -5.53
N MET A 215 -39.41 7.32 -4.45
CA MET A 215 -38.47 7.23 -3.35
C MET A 215 -39.02 6.25 -2.31
N PHE A 216 -38.19 5.30 -1.88
CA PHE A 216 -38.07 4.71 -0.53
C PHE A 216 -37.86 3.18 -0.48
N GLN A 217 -36.83 2.84 0.31
CA GLN A 217 -36.58 1.59 1.04
C GLN A 217 -36.05 0.39 0.26
N SER A 218 -34.73 0.20 0.34
CA SER A 218 -34.15 -0.73 1.31
C SER A 218 -32.63 -0.70 1.21
N VAL A 219 -31.97 -0.48 2.35
CA VAL A 219 -30.54 -0.78 2.51
C VAL A 219 -30.48 -2.15 3.15
N PRO A 220 -29.94 -3.19 2.49
CA PRO A 220 -29.45 -4.36 3.18
C PRO A 220 -27.94 -4.26 3.36
N ALA A 221 -27.51 -4.66 4.55
CA ALA A 221 -26.13 -4.73 4.98
C ALA A 221 -25.31 -5.72 4.13
N SER A 222 -24.34 -5.21 3.36
CA SER A 222 -23.17 -5.96 2.91
C SER A 222 -22.05 -5.03 2.40
N MET A 223 -21.72 -3.97 3.15
CA MET A 223 -20.49 -3.21 2.91
C MET A 223 -19.29 -3.95 3.52
N PHE A 224 -18.94 -5.10 2.96
CA PHE A 224 -17.57 -5.63 2.84
C PHE A 224 -17.66 -6.78 1.85
N GLY A 225 -17.98 -6.45 0.60
CA GLY A 225 -17.83 -7.39 -0.50
C GLY A 225 -16.35 -7.75 -0.63
N SER A 226 -16.06 -9.04 -0.49
CA SER A 226 -14.78 -9.63 -0.87
C SER A 226 -14.45 -9.21 -2.30
N ILE A 227 -13.41 -8.39 -2.45
CA ILE A 227 -12.90 -8.01 -3.77
C ILE A 227 -12.37 -9.30 -4.43
N PRO A 228 -12.92 -9.73 -5.58
CA PRO A 228 -12.41 -10.91 -6.29
C PRO A 228 -10.95 -10.68 -6.69
N ILE A 229 -10.12 -11.73 -6.62
CA ILE A 229 -8.69 -11.69 -6.98
C ILE A 229 -8.53 -11.00 -8.35
N SER A 230 -9.40 -11.29 -9.32
CA SER A 230 -9.37 -10.67 -10.64
C SER A 230 -9.43 -9.13 -10.65
N SER A 231 -10.07 -8.47 -9.68
CA SER A 231 -10.17 -7.00 -9.62
C SER A 231 -9.10 -6.33 -8.76
N MET A 232 -8.42 -7.08 -7.87
CA MET A 232 -7.15 -6.62 -7.28
C MET A 232 -6.04 -6.48 -8.34
N PHE A 233 -6.11 -7.23 -9.45
CA PHE A 233 -4.93 -7.49 -10.28
C PHE A 233 -5.03 -7.08 -11.76
N GLN A 234 -6.07 -6.36 -12.20
CA GLN A 234 -5.99 -5.65 -13.48
C GLN A 234 -5.31 -4.28 -13.27
N SER A 235 -4.26 -4.05 -14.06
CA SER A 235 -3.44 -2.84 -14.18
C SER A 235 -2.39 -2.61 -13.09
N ILE A 236 -1.21 -3.24 -13.20
CA ILE A 236 0.02 -2.55 -12.78
C ILE A 236 0.19 -1.40 -13.79
N PRO A 237 0.08 -0.12 -13.40
CA PRO A 237 0.29 0.95 -14.35
C PRO A 237 1.74 0.89 -14.84
N THR A 238 1.95 0.92 -16.15
CA THR A 238 3.28 0.92 -16.79
C THR A 238 4.18 2.04 -16.27
N SER A 239 3.60 3.08 -15.65
CA SER A 239 4.33 4.15 -14.97
C SER A 239 5.18 3.71 -13.78
N MET A 240 4.97 2.51 -13.21
CA MET A 240 5.88 1.92 -12.21
C MET A 240 7.17 1.32 -12.80
N PHE A 241 7.22 1.09 -14.13
CA PHE A 241 8.40 0.56 -14.83
C PHE A 241 9.29 1.65 -15.45
N LEU A 242 8.85 2.91 -15.47
CA LEU A 242 9.56 4.01 -16.12
C LEU A 242 10.50 4.73 -15.16
N SER A 243 11.54 4.05 -14.69
CA SER A 243 12.79 4.69 -14.30
C SER A 243 13.94 3.68 -14.16
N GLN A 244 14.39 3.08 -15.27
CA GLN A 244 15.78 2.66 -15.47
C GLN A 244 16.10 2.67 -16.98
N ARG A 245 16.85 3.67 -17.41
CA ARG A 245 17.90 3.53 -18.43
C ARG A 245 19.22 3.72 -17.73
#